data_AF-A0A0Q4RX97-F1
#
_entry.id   AF-A0A0Q4RX97-F1
#
_cell.length_a   1.000
_cell.length_b   1.000
_cell.length_c   1.000
_cell.angle_alpha   90.00
_cell.angle_beta   90.00
_cell.angle_gamma   90.00
#
_symmetry.space_group_name_H-M   'P 1'
#
loop_
_entity.id
_entity.type
_entity.pdbx_description
1 polymer ?
#
loop_
_entity_poly.entity_id
_entity_poly.type
_entity_poly.pdbx_seq_one_letter_code
_entity_poly.pdbx_strand_id
1 'polypeptide(L)'
;MNLFKYTCGFDERYGAAADARDAYERRAEVDPTYGFVEVKIEEVIVPHHTITINPNNNDKSGIEVEEMQTMERSELIEWLKTNQVHYVPQWGDQRLREAVLAAQMQK
;
A
#
# COMPACT_ATOMS: atom_id res chain seq x y z
N MET A 1 -8.09 13.05 7.31
CA MET A 1 -7.17 13.51 6.25
C MET A 1 -8.03 13.78 5.04
N ASN A 2 -7.83 14.93 4.43
CA ASN A 2 -8.57 15.38 3.26
C ASN A 2 -7.72 15.11 2.01
N LEU A 3 -8.39 14.99 0.87
CA LEU A 3 -7.73 14.74 -0.41
C LEU A 3 -7.41 16.07 -1.06
N PHE A 4 -6.15 16.26 -1.42
CA PHE A 4 -5.68 17.44 -2.13
C PHE A 4 -5.18 17.05 -3.51
N LYS A 5 -5.51 17.87 -4.50
CA LYS A 5 -5.02 17.80 -5.87
C LYS A 5 -3.86 18.77 -6.03
N TYR A 6 -2.76 18.28 -6.59
CA TYR A 6 -1.54 19.00 -6.88
C TYR A 6 -1.41 19.10 -8.39
N THR A 7 -1.36 20.32 -8.93
CA THR A 7 -1.23 20.56 -10.37
C THR A 7 0.03 21.38 -10.63
N CYS A 8 0.92 20.81 -11.45
CA CYS A 8 2.15 21.43 -11.91
C CYS A 8 2.23 21.33 -13.43
N GLY A 9 1.86 22.41 -14.14
CA GLY A 9 1.81 22.42 -15.60
C GLY A 9 0.76 21.44 -16.14
N PHE A 10 1.22 20.35 -16.77
CA PHE A 10 0.38 19.26 -17.28
C PHE A 10 0.31 18.04 -16.34
N ASP A 11 1.11 18.04 -15.26
CA ASP A 11 1.13 16.94 -14.30
C ASP A 11 0.10 17.20 -13.19
N GLU A 12 -0.70 16.17 -12.89
CA GLU A 12 -1.73 16.20 -11.86
C GLU A 12 -1.58 15.00 -10.94
N ARG A 13 -1.40 15.26 -9.65
CA ARG A 13 -1.28 14.22 -8.61
C ARG A 13 -2.18 14.49 -7.42
N TYR A 14 -2.38 13.44 -6.62
CA TYR A 14 -3.22 13.49 -5.44
C TYR A 14 -2.42 13.13 -4.20
N GLY A 15 -2.66 13.86 -3.12
CA GLY A 15 -2.01 13.63 -1.83
C GLY A 15 -3.01 13.76 -0.68
N ALA A 16 -2.70 13.09 0.42
CA ALA A 16 -3.47 13.14 1.65
C ALA A 16 -2.80 14.09 2.64
N ALA A 17 -3.54 15.07 3.14
CA ALA A 17 -3.04 16.02 4.14
C ALA A 17 -4.12 16.35 5.17
N ALA A 18 -3.72 16.92 6.30
CA ALA A 18 -4.67 17.39 7.30
C ALA A 18 -5.39 18.67 6.84
N ASP A 19 -4.63 19.62 6.30
CA ASP A 19 -5.08 20.96 5.92
C ASP A 19 -4.30 21.45 4.69
N ALA A 20 -4.75 22.54 4.05
CA ALA A 20 -4.07 23.11 2.88
C ALA A 20 -2.61 23.52 3.15
N ARG A 21 -2.29 23.94 4.38
CA ARG A 21 -0.93 24.27 4.79
C ARG A 21 -0.04 23.02 4.88
N ASP A 22 -0.56 21.97 5.51
CA ASP A 22 0.09 20.66 5.60
C ASP A 22 0.32 20.09 4.18
N ALA A 23 -0.68 20.22 3.30
CA ALA A 23 -0.57 19.83 1.90
C ALA A 23 0.58 20.55 1.17
N TYR A 24 0.77 21.85 1.44
CA TYR A 24 1.86 22.65 0.86
C TYR A 24 3.25 22.27 1.39
N GLU A 25 3.36 22.01 2.70
CA GLU A 25 4.63 21.60 3.32
C GLU A 25 5.05 20.21 2.82
N ARG A 26 4.08 19.31 2.64
CA ARG A 26 4.29 17.92 2.22
C ARG A 26 4.25 17.70 0.71
N ARG A 27 4.19 18.76 -0.10
CA ARG A 27 4.14 18.66 -1.57
C ARG A 27 5.30 17.85 -2.16
N ALA A 28 6.48 17.92 -1.54
CA ALA A 28 7.67 17.17 -1.94
C ALA A 28 7.57 15.65 -1.67
N GLU A 29 6.65 15.22 -0.78
CA GLU A 29 6.38 13.80 -0.53
C GLU A 29 5.50 13.20 -1.64
N VAL A 30 4.67 14.01 -2.29
CA VAL A 30 3.84 13.59 -3.44
C VAL A 30 4.72 13.45 -4.69
N ASP A 31 5.56 14.46 -4.93
CA ASP A 31 6.59 14.41 -5.96
C ASP A 31 7.80 15.28 -5.53
N PRO A 32 9.03 14.76 -5.54
CA PRO A 32 10.21 15.53 -5.14
C PRO A 32 10.39 16.84 -5.92
N THR A 33 9.93 16.90 -7.18
CA THR A 33 10.04 18.11 -8.00
C THR A 33 9.15 19.24 -7.48
N TYR A 34 8.02 18.92 -6.85
CA TYR A 34 7.08 19.90 -6.28
C TYR A 34 7.70 20.73 -5.15
N GLY A 35 8.80 20.28 -4.54
CA GLY A 35 9.56 21.08 -3.59
C GLY A 35 10.16 22.35 -4.19
N PHE A 36 10.45 22.35 -5.49
CA PHE A 36 11.23 23.39 -6.19
C PHE A 36 10.42 24.19 -7.22
N VAL A 37 9.20 23.75 -7.54
CA VAL A 37 8.32 24.39 -8.52
C VAL A 37 7.04 24.89 -7.86
N GLU A 38 6.40 25.89 -8.46
CA GLU A 38 5.11 26.36 -8.00
C GLU A 38 4.03 25.34 -8.36
N VAL A 39 3.29 24.87 -7.36
CA VAL A 39 2.24 23.86 -7.50
C VAL A 39 0.93 24.45 -7.03
N LYS A 40 -0.12 24.29 -7.83
CA LYS A 40 -1.48 24.63 -7.41
C LYS A 40 -2.02 23.48 -6.56
N ILE A 41 -2.49 23.80 -5.36
CA ILE A 41 -3.02 22.83 -4.41
C ILE A 41 -4.48 23.17 -4.15
N GLU A 42 -5.37 22.23 -4.46
CA GLU A 42 -6.81 22.40 -4.31
C GLU A 42 -7.39 21.22 -3.51
N GLU A 43 -8.27 21.51 -2.56
CA GLU A 43 -8.98 20.47 -1.82
C GLU A 43 -10.06 19.84 -2.72
N VAL A 44 -10.05 18.51 -2.82
CA VAL A 44 -11.01 17.77 -3.63
C VAL A 44 -12.28 17.56 -2.82
N ILE A 45 -13.32 18.33 -3.15
CA ILE A 45 -14.65 18.20 -2.53
C ILE A 45 -15.60 17.61 -3.59
N VAL A 46 -16.06 16.39 -3.37
CA VAL A 46 -17.08 15.76 -4.22
C VAL A 46 -18.46 16.01 -3.61
N PRO A 47 -19.36 16.74 -4.31
CA PRO A 47 -20.68 17.00 -3.78
C PRO A 47 -21.44 15.70 -3.50
N HIS A 48 -22.15 15.66 -2.37
CA HIS A 48 -22.90 14.51 -1.84
C HIS A 48 -22.06 13.27 -1.47
N HIS A 49 -20.74 13.35 -1.44
CA HIS A 49 -19.87 12.23 -1.04
C HIS A 49 -18.80 12.68 -0.04
N THR A 50 -18.56 11.86 0.99
CA THR A 50 -17.48 12.07 1.96
C THR A 50 -16.26 11.24 1.54
N ILE A 51 -15.16 11.91 1.21
CA ILE A 51 -13.88 11.24 0.96
C ILE A 51 -13.20 11.00 2.29
N THR A 52 -13.19 9.75 2.74
CA THR A 52 -12.43 9.34 3.93
C THR A 52 -11.13 8.69 3.48
N ILE A 53 -10.00 9.36 3.72
CA ILE A 53 -8.68 8.76 3.49
C ILE A 53 -8.32 7.91 4.70
N ASN A 54 -8.29 6.60 4.50
CA ASN A 54 -7.72 5.69 5.48
C ASN A 54 -6.24 5.49 5.15
N PRO A 55 -5.33 5.75 6.10
CA PRO A 55 -3.93 5.40 5.92
C PRO A 55 -3.86 3.88 5.76
N ASN A 56 -3.56 3.43 4.54
CA ASN A 56 -3.19 2.05 4.35
C ASN A 56 -1.77 1.91 4.90
N ASN A 57 -1.63 1.42 6.13
CA ASN A 57 -0.33 1.12 6.75
C ASN A 57 0.44 0.01 6.01
N ASN A 58 0.04 -0.34 4.79
CA ASN A 58 0.64 -1.38 3.99
C ASN A 58 1.81 -0.86 3.14
N ASP A 59 2.62 0.03 3.70
CA ASP A 59 3.96 0.30 3.17
C ASP A 59 4.86 -0.85 3.67
N LYS A 60 5.01 -1.86 2.79
CA LYS A 60 5.91 -3.03 2.85
C LYS A 60 5.51 -4.19 3.77
N SER A 61 4.77 -5.16 3.23
CA SER A 61 4.93 -6.62 3.47
C SER A 61 3.75 -7.50 3.00
N GLY A 62 2.89 -7.02 2.10
CA GLY A 62 2.12 -7.93 1.27
C GLY A 62 3.05 -8.48 0.21
N ILE A 63 3.59 -9.69 0.40
CA ILE A 63 3.98 -10.47 -0.77
C ILE A 63 2.68 -10.54 -1.57
N GLU A 64 2.67 -9.96 -2.76
CA GLU A 64 1.48 -9.98 -3.59
C GLU A 64 1.03 -11.44 -3.71
N VAL A 65 -0.27 -11.71 -3.56
CA VAL A 65 -0.80 -13.08 -3.63
C VAL A 65 -0.34 -13.78 -4.93
N GLU A 66 -0.01 -13.00 -5.97
CA GLU A 66 0.63 -13.44 -7.21
C GLU A 66 2.10 -13.87 -7.05
N GLU A 67 2.94 -13.17 -6.29
CA GLU A 67 4.33 -13.58 -6.04
C GLU A 67 4.41 -14.88 -5.21
N MET A 68 3.48 -15.10 -4.27
CA MET A 68 3.39 -16.36 -3.51
C MET A 68 2.89 -17.55 -4.37
N GLN A 69 2.13 -17.26 -5.44
CA GLN A 69 1.77 -18.27 -6.43
C GLN A 69 2.94 -18.65 -7.34
N THR A 70 4.03 -17.88 -7.35
CA THR A 70 5.25 -18.20 -8.09
C THR A 70 6.38 -18.74 -7.22
N MET A 71 6.28 -18.63 -5.89
CA MET A 71 7.28 -19.16 -4.96
C MET A 71 7.46 -20.67 -5.06
N GLU A 72 8.72 -21.10 -4.99
CA GLU A 72 9.07 -22.52 -4.98
C GLU A 72 8.71 -23.18 -3.64
N ARG A 73 8.54 -24.51 -3.67
CA ARG A 73 8.14 -25.29 -2.50
C ARG A 73 9.07 -25.10 -1.31
N SER A 74 10.38 -24.98 -1.56
CA SER A 74 11.41 -24.74 -0.55
C SER A 74 11.15 -23.44 0.20
N GLU A 75 10.86 -22.36 -0.53
CA GLU A 75 10.62 -21.03 0.02
C GLU A 75 9.34 -20.99 0.86
N LEU A 76 8.28 -21.65 0.39
CA LEU A 76 7.02 -21.78 1.14
C LEU A 76 7.23 -22.51 2.48
N ILE A 77 8.05 -23.57 2.47
CA ILE A 77 8.36 -24.33 3.68
C ILE A 77 9.19 -23.49 4.66
N GLU A 78 10.20 -22.76 4.17
CA GLU A 78 11.00 -21.86 5.01
C GLU A 78 10.18 -20.73 5.62
N TRP A 79 9.24 -20.18 4.85
CA TRP A 79 8.30 -19.17 5.34
C TRP A 79 7.40 -19.73 6.45
N LEU A 80 6.83 -20.92 6.26
CA LEU A 80 5.97 -21.58 7.26
C LEU A 80 6.75 -21.88 8.55
N LYS A 81 8.00 -22.33 8.45
CA LYS A 81 8.88 -22.53 9.61
C LYS A 81 9.15 -21.23 10.35
N THR A 82 9.50 -20.17 9.62
CA THR A 82 9.80 -18.84 10.18
C THR A 82 8.60 -18.26 10.93
N ASN A 83 7.39 -18.45 10.39
CA ASN A 83 6.15 -17.95 10.98
C ASN A 83 5.51 -18.92 11.99
N GLN A 84 6.21 -20.01 12.35
CA GLN A 84 5.72 -21.06 13.28
C GLN A 84 4.35 -21.63 12.89
N VAL A 85 4.06 -21.67 11.59
CA VAL A 85 2.81 -22.23 11.07
C VAL A 85 2.96 -23.73 10.95
N HIS A 86 2.00 -24.47 11.53
CA HIS A 86 1.99 -25.93 11.43
C HIS A 86 1.78 -26.37 9.98
N TYR A 87 2.73 -27.14 9.44
CA TYR A 87 2.61 -27.73 8.12
C TYR A 87 3.02 -29.20 8.13
N VAL A 88 2.41 -29.99 7.23
CA VAL A 88 2.76 -31.40 7.06
C VAL A 88 3.66 -31.54 5.82
N PRO A 89 4.83 -32.20 5.90
CA PRO A 89 5.75 -32.35 4.77
C PRO A 89 5.15 -33.03 3.53
N GLN A 90 4.06 -33.79 3.74
CA GLN A 90 3.32 -34.51 2.71
C GLN A 90 2.31 -33.63 1.95
N TRP A 91 2.14 -32.36 2.35
CA TRP A 91 1.25 -31.44 1.63
C TRP A 91 1.84 -31.11 0.25
N GLY A 92 0.96 -31.17 -0.76
CA GLY A 92 1.27 -30.64 -2.09
C GLY A 92 1.34 -29.12 -2.08
N ASP A 93 1.93 -28.55 -3.13
CA ASP A 93 2.22 -27.11 -3.25
C ASP A 93 1.00 -26.23 -3.01
N GLN A 94 -0.17 -26.66 -3.48
CA GLN A 94 -1.44 -25.97 -3.27
C GLN A 94 -1.76 -25.79 -1.77
N ARG A 95 -1.63 -26.84 -0.96
CA ARG A 95 -1.95 -26.76 0.47
C ARG A 95 -0.93 -25.96 1.28
N LEU A 96 0.34 -25.98 0.87
CA LEU A 96 1.37 -25.14 1.49
C LEU A 96 1.04 -23.67 1.26
N ARG A 97 0.66 -23.30 0.03
CA ARG A 97 0.25 -21.92 -0.32
C ARG A 97 -1.00 -21.48 0.43
N GLU A 98 -2.01 -22.34 0.52
CA GLU A 98 -3.23 -22.05 1.29
C GLU A 98 -2.91 -21.79 2.77
N ALA A 99 -2.01 -22.57 3.38
CA ALA A 99 -1.59 -22.37 4.77
C ALA A 99 -0.85 -21.05 4.97
N VAL A 100 0.00 -20.67 4.02
CA VAL A 100 0.73 -19.39 4.04
C VAL A 100 -0.24 -18.20 3.94
N LEU A 101 -1.18 -18.25 2.99
CA LEU A 101 -2.20 -17.22 2.82
C LEU A 101 -3.10 -17.08 4.05
N ALA A 102 -3.55 -18.21 4.61
CA ALA A 102 -4.36 -18.22 5.82
C ALA A 102 -3.62 -17.61 7.02
N ALA A 103 -2.32 -17.86 7.15
CA ALA A 103 -1.50 -17.29 8.22
C ALA A 103 -1.28 -15.78 8.06
N GLN A 104 -1.19 -15.26 6.83
CA GLN A 104 -1.12 -13.81 6.61
C GLN A 104 -2.44 -13.10 6.91
N MET A 105 -3.58 -13.71 6.59
CA MET A 105 -4.89 -13.11 6.86
C MET A 105 -5.27 -13.04 8.35
N GLN A 106 -4.58 -13.79 9.22
CA GLN A 106 -4.81 -13.77 10.68
C GLN A 106 -3.94 -12.75 11.42
N LYS A 107 -3.08 -12.01 10.73
CA LYS A 107 -2.15 -11.02 11.31
C LYS A 107 -2.71 -9.61 11.18
#